data_AF-A0A0W1DR31-F1
#
_entry.id   AF-A0A0W1DR31-F1
#
_cell.length_a   1.000
_cell.length_b   1.000
_cell.length_c   1.000
_cell.angle_alpha   90.00
_cell.angle_beta   90.00
_cell.angle_gamma   90.00
#
_symmetry.space_group_name_H-M   'P 1'
#
loop_
_entity.id
_entity.type
_entity.pdbx_description
1 polymer ?
#
loop_
_entity_poly.entity_id
_entity_poly.type
_entity_poly.pdbx_seq_one_letter_code
_entity_poly.pdbx_strand_id
1 'polypeptide(L)'
;MITSQQMKAARALVGLDQRQLAERAGLSLPTIQRMEASGGQVRGVVETLVRVIDALEVAGIEIIGENASSSGSGRGVRLREPMDQKRPMHGRSKTSDGARVSSLTT
;
A
#
# COMPACT_ATOMS: atom_id res chain seq x y z
N MET A 1 12.92 7.69 7.56
CA MET A 1 13.16 6.31 8.05
C MET A 1 11.97 5.45 7.64
N ILE A 2 12.20 4.22 7.18
CA ILE A 2 11.18 3.33 6.57
C ILE A 2 10.50 2.45 7.63
N THR A 3 9.19 2.19 7.46
CA THR A 3 8.43 1.25 8.31
C THR A 3 8.41 -0.17 7.74
N SER A 4 8.16 -1.16 8.60
CA SER A 4 7.98 -2.55 8.16
C SER A 4 6.82 -2.73 7.19
N GLN A 5 5.76 -1.92 7.36
CA GLN A 5 4.61 -1.90 6.46
C GLN A 5 4.99 -1.37 5.07
N GLN A 6 5.79 -0.30 5.01
CA GLN A 6 6.32 0.21 3.74
C GLN A 6 7.19 -0.84 3.03
N MET A 7 8.05 -1.55 3.77
CA MET A 7 8.89 -2.60 3.20
C MET A 7 8.08 -3.78 2.63
N LYS A 8 7.05 -4.24 3.36
CA LYS A 8 6.13 -5.29 2.89
C LYS A 8 5.35 -4.84 1.65
N ALA A 9 4.83 -3.61 1.65
CA ALA A 9 4.09 -3.06 0.53
C ALA A 9 4.97 -2.90 -0.71
N ALA A 10 6.20 -2.39 -0.54
CA ALA A 10 7.20 -2.28 -1.60
C ALA A 10 7.46 -3.63 -2.26
N ARG A 11 7.77 -4.67 -1.47
CA ARG A 11 7.95 -6.03 -1.99
C ARG A 11 6.74 -6.55 -2.76
N ALA A 12 5.54 -6.34 -2.21
CA ALA A 12 4.32 -6.80 -2.86
C ALA A 12 4.10 -6.13 -4.23
N LEU A 13 4.42 -4.84 -4.37
CA LEU A 13 4.30 -4.10 -5.63
C LEU A 13 5.22 -4.64 -6.73
N VAL A 14 6.43 -5.09 -6.38
CA VAL A 14 7.40 -5.67 -7.33
C VAL A 14 7.39 -7.19 -7.37
N GLY A 15 6.47 -7.85 -6.65
CA GLY A 15 6.35 -9.31 -6.63
C GLY A 15 7.54 -10.05 -6.00
N LEU A 16 8.31 -9.40 -5.12
CA LEU A 16 9.45 -10.02 -4.44
C LEU A 16 9.00 -10.74 -3.17
N ASP A 17 9.48 -11.96 -2.95
CA ASP A 17 9.42 -12.61 -1.63
C ASP A 17 10.54 -12.11 -0.68
N GLN A 18 10.52 -12.55 0.58
CA GLN A 18 11.51 -12.13 1.57
C GLN A 18 12.94 -12.62 1.26
N ARG A 19 13.08 -13.80 0.65
CA ARG A 19 14.37 -14.40 0.30
C ARG A 19 15.00 -13.64 -0.86
N GLN A 20 14.22 -13.33 -1.88
CA GLN A 20 14.66 -12.53 -3.02
C GLN A 20 15.09 -11.12 -2.60
N LEU A 21 14.36 -10.48 -1.67
CA LEU A 21 14.81 -9.20 -1.11
C LEU A 21 16.12 -9.36 -0.34
N ALA A 22 16.25 -10.41 0.48
CA ALA A 22 17.46 -10.68 1.24
C ALA A 22 18.67 -10.85 0.31
N GLU A 23 18.53 -11.64 -0.75
CA GLU A 23 19.57 -11.86 -1.77
C GLU A 23 19.97 -10.55 -2.46
N ARG A 24 19.00 -9.75 -2.91
CA ARG A 24 19.25 -8.45 -3.58
C ARG A 24 19.92 -7.44 -2.67
N ALA A 25 19.54 -7.39 -1.39
CA ALA A 25 20.17 -6.53 -0.40
C ALA A 25 21.52 -7.10 0.11
N GLY A 26 21.86 -8.35 -0.23
CA GLY A 26 23.00 -9.11 0.30
C GLY A 26 22.94 -9.33 1.82
N LEU A 27 21.74 -9.47 2.36
CA LEU A 27 21.48 -9.69 3.78
C LEU A 27 20.98 -11.13 4.01
N SER A 28 21.02 -11.58 5.25
CA SER A 28 20.46 -12.87 5.61
C SER A 28 18.92 -12.81 5.69
N LEU A 29 18.23 -13.89 5.31
CA LEU A 29 16.77 -13.98 5.42
C LEU A 29 16.24 -13.66 6.84
N PRO A 30 16.85 -14.14 7.95
CA PRO A 30 16.42 -13.77 9.30
C PRO A 30 16.50 -12.26 9.57
N THR A 31 17.42 -11.53 8.92
CA THR A 31 17.52 -10.08 9.06
C THR A 31 16.31 -9.40 8.45
N ILE A 32 15.94 -9.75 7.21
CA ILE A 32 14.72 -9.24 6.55
C ILE A 32 13.47 -9.59 7.35
N GLN A 33 13.37 -10.84 7.84
CA GLN A 33 12.23 -11.27 8.66
C GLN A 33 12.09 -10.44 9.94
N ARG A 34 13.19 -10.18 10.66
CA ARG A 34 13.16 -9.31 11.85
C ARG A 34 12.76 -7.87 11.51
N MET A 35 13.28 -7.33 10.40
CA MET A 35 12.92 -5.98 9.93
C MET A 35 11.44 -5.89 9.55
N GLU A 36 10.87 -6.91 8.91
CA GLU A 36 9.44 -6.95 8.57
C GLU A 36 8.53 -7.22 9.78
N ALA A 37 9.06 -7.83 10.84
CA ALA A 37 8.33 -8.10 12.07
C ALA A 37 8.31 -6.89 13.03
N SER A 38 9.15 -5.87 12.83
CA SER A 38 9.12 -4.68 13.69
C SER A 38 7.77 -3.97 13.52
N GLY A 39 6.97 -3.83 14.58
CA GLY A 39 5.62 -3.25 14.54
C GLY A 39 5.55 -1.73 14.29
N GLY A 40 6.41 -1.19 13.41
CA GLY A 40 6.52 0.23 13.12
C GLY A 40 7.79 0.54 12.33
N GLN A 41 8.53 1.57 12.78
CA GLN A 41 9.83 1.93 12.22
C GLN A 41 10.81 0.76 12.31
N VAL A 42 11.48 0.46 11.20
CA VAL A 42 12.48 -0.60 11.16
C VAL A 42 13.72 -0.12 11.91
N ARG A 43 13.98 -0.70 13.08
CA ARG A 43 15.16 -0.41 13.89
C ARG A 43 16.31 -1.31 13.42
N GLY A 44 17.47 -0.73 13.15
CA GLY A 44 18.65 -1.47 12.69
C GLY A 44 19.86 -0.57 12.47
N VAL A 45 20.97 -1.19 12.05
CA VAL A 45 22.17 -0.47 11.61
C VAL A 45 21.83 0.28 10.32
N VAL A 46 22.21 1.56 10.24
CA VAL A 46 21.91 2.43 9.10
C VAL A 46 22.36 1.80 7.77
N GLU A 47 23.55 1.20 7.75
CA GLU A 47 24.08 0.51 6.58
C GLU A 47 23.18 -0.63 6.08
N THR A 48 22.65 -1.45 6.99
CA THR A 48 21.70 -2.52 6.62
C THR A 48 20.43 -1.94 6.01
N LEU A 49 19.96 -0.81 6.53
CA LEU A 49 18.76 -0.14 6.02
C LEU A 49 18.97 0.42 4.61
N VAL A 50 20.11 1.07 4.38
CA VAL A 50 20.50 1.61 3.06
C VAL A 50 20.49 0.49 2.02
N ARG A 51 21.12 -0.65 2.31
CA ARG A 51 21.17 -1.79 1.39
C ARG A 51 19.79 -2.35 1.02
N VAL A 52 18.83 -2.29 1.93
CA VAL A 52 17.44 -2.69 1.64
C VAL A 52 16.74 -1.67 0.76
N ILE A 53 16.93 -0.38 1.04
CA ILE A 53 16.36 0.70 0.22
C ILE A 53 16.91 0.64 -1.20
N ASP A 54 18.23 0.53 -1.36
CA ASP A 54 18.89 0.41 -2.66
C ASP A 54 18.37 -0.80 -3.45
N ALA A 55 18.20 -1.95 -2.79
CA ALA A 55 17.67 -3.15 -3.43
C ALA A 55 16.22 -2.98 -3.93
N LEU A 56 15.39 -2.22 -3.21
CA LEU A 56 14.02 -1.89 -3.60
C LEU A 56 14.00 -0.84 -4.72
N GLU A 57 14.88 0.16 -4.68
CA GLU A 57 15.05 1.17 -5.73
C GLU A 57 15.47 0.54 -7.06
N VAL A 58 16.44 -0.36 -7.03
CA VAL A 58 16.85 -1.15 -8.21
C VAL A 58 15.70 -2.02 -8.74
N ALA A 59 14.78 -2.45 -7.88
CA ALA A 59 13.58 -3.18 -8.28
C ALA A 59 12.45 -2.28 -8.82
N GLY A 60 12.63 -0.95 -8.81
CA GLY A 60 11.67 0.02 -9.33
C GLY A 60 10.75 0.65 -8.27
N ILE A 61 11.13 0.61 -6.99
CA ILE A 61 10.37 1.25 -5.90
C ILE A 61 11.03 2.55 -5.47
N GLU A 62 10.27 3.63 -5.43
CA GLU A 62 10.66 4.86 -4.73
C GLU A 62 10.03 4.88 -3.33
N ILE A 63 10.86 4.96 -2.28
CA ILE A 63 10.37 5.08 -0.90
C ILE A 63 10.15 6.54 -0.55
N ILE A 64 8.88 6.93 -0.43
CA ILE A 64 8.50 8.29 -0.05
C ILE A 64 8.45 8.41 1.48
N GLY A 65 9.15 9.41 2.00
CA GLY A 65 9.18 9.72 3.43
C GLY A 65 7.83 10.17 3.99
N GLU A 66 7.72 10.18 5.31
CA GLU A 66 6.55 10.75 6.00
C GLU A 66 6.36 12.23 5.62
N ASN A 67 5.13 12.63 5.31
CA ASN A 67 4.76 13.98 4.85
C ASN A 67 5.45 14.45 3.56
N ALA A 68 6.24 13.61 2.89
CA ALA A 68 6.87 13.97 1.65
C ALA A 68 5.85 14.00 0.49
N SER A 69 6.01 14.99 -0.38
CA SER A 69 5.25 15.04 -1.63
C SER A 69 5.75 13.95 -2.58
N SER A 70 4.84 13.32 -3.31
CA SER A 70 5.18 12.38 -4.38
C SER A 70 5.03 13.10 -5.71
N SER A 71 6.14 13.23 -6.45
CA SER A 71 6.18 13.84 -7.78
C SER A 71 6.27 12.81 -8.91
N GLY A 72 6.50 11.53 -8.57
CA GLY A 72 6.58 10.44 -9.53
C GLY A 72 5.26 10.18 -10.26
N SER A 73 5.38 9.64 -11.48
CA SER A 73 4.24 9.17 -12.29
C SER A 73 4.07 7.66 -12.15
N GLY A 74 2.83 7.16 -12.20
CA GLY A 74 2.52 5.73 -12.12
C GLY A 74 1.45 5.38 -11.10
N ARG A 75 1.18 4.07 -10.95
CA ARG A 75 0.25 3.55 -9.95
C ARG A 75 0.96 3.46 -8.60
N GLY A 76 0.30 3.91 -7.54
CA GLY A 76 0.87 3.88 -6.19
C GLY A 76 -0.19 3.62 -5.12
N VAL A 77 0.28 3.27 -3.92
CA VAL A 77 -0.55 3.09 -2.72
C VAL A 77 -0.09 4.08 -1.67
N ARG A 78 -1.01 4.85 -1.10
CA ARG A 78 -0.74 5.77 0.01
C ARG A 78 -1.45 5.29 1.27
N LEU A 79 -0.68 5.05 2.32
CA LEU A 79 -1.23 4.85 3.66
C LEU A 79 -1.89 6.17 4.11
N ARG A 80 -3.15 6.10 4.53
CA ARG A 80 -3.91 7.20 5.12
C ARG A 80 -4.51 6.71 6.43
N GLU A 81 -4.78 7.64 7.34
CA GLU A 81 -5.60 7.32 8.51
C GLU A 81 -6.97 6.77 8.04
N PRO A 82 -7.48 5.70 8.69
CA PRO A 82 -8.80 5.19 8.37
C PRO A 82 -9.84 6.29 8.61
N MET A 83 -10.71 6.53 7.62
CA MET A 83 -11.83 7.45 7.83
C MET A 83 -12.76 6.88 8.90
N ASP A 84 -13.12 7.70 9.90
CA ASP A 84 -14.13 7.33 10.90
C ASP A 84 -15.47 7.09 10.17
N GLN A 85 -15.94 5.84 10.20
CA GLN A 85 -17.00 5.32 9.35
C GLN A 85 -18.40 5.64 9.91
N LYS A 86 -18.61 6.89 10.35
CA LYS A 86 -19.90 7.41 10.84
C LYS A 86 -20.64 8.30 9.83
N ARG A 87 -20.28 8.25 8.55
CA ARG A 87 -21.05 8.97 7.51
C ARG A 87 -22.10 8.02 6.92
N PRO A 88 -23.41 8.30 7.07
CA PRO A 88 -24.43 7.54 6.37
C PRO A 88 -24.20 7.70 4.87
N MET A 89 -23.96 6.58 4.17
CA MET A 89 -23.93 6.52 2.72
C MET A 89 -25.28 7.04 2.20
N HIS A 90 -25.29 8.27 1.69
CA HIS A 90 -26.50 8.92 1.22
C HIS A 90 -27.00 8.26 -0.08
N GLY A 91 -28.24 7.74 -0.02
CA GLY A 91 -29.25 7.83 -1.07
C GLY A 91 -28.95 7.10 -2.38
N ARG A 92 -29.26 5.80 -2.44
CA ARG A 92 -29.70 5.20 -3.70
C ARG A 92 -31.07 5.83 -4.04
N SER A 93 -31.08 6.85 -4.88
CA SER A 93 -32.32 7.38 -5.43
C SER A 93 -33.03 6.24 -6.17
N LYS A 94 -34.17 5.80 -5.65
CA LYS A 94 -35.15 5.04 -6.44
C LYS A 94 -35.78 6.04 -7.39
N THR A 95 -35.14 6.30 -8.53
CA THR A 95 -35.81 6.96 -9.65
C THR A 95 -36.83 5.97 -10.20
N SER A 96 -38.09 6.33 -10.02
CA SER A 96 -39.28 5.78 -10.65
C SER A 96 -39.09 5.60 -12.16
N ASP A 97 -39.43 4.42 -12.67
CA ASP A 97 -39.74 4.27 -14.10
C ASP A 97 -40.89 3.26 -14.27
N GLY A 98 -41.79 3.57 -15.19
CA GLY A 98 -42.89 2.68 -15.58
C GLY A 98 -44.30 3.17 -15.26
N ALA A 99 -44.68 4.34 -15.79
CA ALA A 99 -46.08 4.62 -16.07
C ALA A 99 -46.68 3.47 -16.91
N ARG A 100 -47.81 2.89 -16.46
CA ARG A 100 -48.74 2.17 -17.33
C ARG A 100 -50.11 2.80 -17.20
N VAL A 101 -50.43 3.59 -18.22
CA VAL A 101 -51.77 4.07 -18.54
C VAL A 101 -52.45 3.00 -19.41
N SER A 102 -53.76 2.84 -19.20
CA SER A 102 -54.76 2.14 -20.02
C SER A 102 -54.88 0.61 -19.96
N SER A 103 -56.02 0.14 -19.45
CA SER A 103 -57.02 -0.55 -20.29
C SER A 103 -58.39 -0.65 -19.60
N LEU A 104 -59.41 -0.31 -20.40
CA LEU A 104 -60.84 -0.19 -20.19
C LEU A 104 -61.55 -1.55 -20.37
N THR A 105 -62.37 -2.03 -19.41
CA THR A 105 -63.52 -2.99 -19.50
C THR A 105 -63.87 -3.40 -18.06
N THR A 106 -65.10 -3.52 -17.54
CA THR A 106 -66.49 -3.58 -18.03
C THR A 106 -67.37 -3.05 -16.88
#